data_AF-A0A519LGZ9-F1
#
_entry.id   AF-A0A519LGZ9-F1
#
_cell.length_a   1.000
_cell.length_b   1.000
_cell.length_c   1.000
_cell.angle_alpha   90.00
_cell.angle_beta   90.00
_cell.angle_gamma   90.00
#
_symmetry.space_group_name_H-M   'P 1'
#
loop_
_entity.id
_entity.type
_entity.pdbx_description
1 polymer ?
#
loop_
_entity_poly.entity_id
_entity_poly.type
_entity_poly.pdbx_seq_one_letter_code
_entity_poly.pdbx_strand_id
1 'polypeptide(L)'
;MRKQIKPDDSLAKAIEYIKDGNNSNLRKILFKEQKGFCSYTETYLGRTDQKDIDHFNPSKNFVDRNKYLNLFLCKAQWNREKSDKWDNFQPVLSPFNDDFETKI
;
A
#
# COMPACT_ATOMS: atom_id res chain seq x y z
N MET A 1 7.64 1.93 11.37
CA MET A 1 7.07 2.38 10.09
C MET A 1 7.35 3.88 9.97
N ARG A 2 8.22 4.27 9.05
CA ARG A 2 8.42 5.67 8.66
C ARG A 2 7.21 6.17 7.88
N LYS A 3 6.94 7.48 7.91
CA LYS A 3 6.05 8.16 6.96
C LYS A 3 6.18 7.60 5.57
N GLN A 4 5.05 7.20 5.02
CA GLN A 4 4.93 6.98 3.59
C GLN A 4 4.68 8.33 2.92
N ILE A 5 5.60 8.73 2.04
CA ILE A 5 5.46 9.96 1.25
C ILE A 5 4.82 9.58 -0.08
N LYS A 6 3.65 10.15 -0.36
CA LYS A 6 2.91 9.99 -1.61
C LYS A 6 2.99 11.31 -2.38
N PRO A 7 3.72 11.38 -3.51
CA PRO A 7 3.88 12.63 -4.25
C PRO A 7 2.55 13.20 -4.74
N ASP A 8 2.45 14.53 -4.74
CA ASP A 8 1.22 15.20 -5.17
C ASP A 8 0.98 15.11 -6.68
N ASP A 9 2.06 15.02 -7.45
CA ASP A 9 2.08 14.85 -8.90
C ASP A 9 2.14 13.38 -9.36
N SER A 10 1.87 12.44 -8.44
CA SER A 10 1.88 11.01 -8.76
C SER A 10 0.93 10.67 -9.90
N LEU A 11 1.47 10.02 -10.94
CA LEU A 11 0.70 9.48 -12.05
C LEU A 11 -0.30 8.39 -11.62
N ALA A 12 -0.07 7.75 -10.46
CA ALA A 12 -0.99 6.74 -9.94
C ALA A 12 -2.32 7.32 -9.45
N LYS A 13 -2.42 8.63 -9.22
CA LYS A 13 -3.69 9.29 -8.87
C LYS A 13 -4.76 9.16 -9.97
N ALA A 14 -4.34 9.01 -11.23
CA ALA A 14 -5.23 8.86 -12.38
C ALA A 14 -5.47 7.39 -12.79
N ILE A 15 -4.97 6.43 -12.01
CA ILE A 15 -5.05 5.00 -12.31
C ILE A 15 -5.90 4.32 -11.24
N GLU A 16 -6.96 3.65 -11.67
CA GLU A 16 -7.77 2.80 -10.80
C GLU A 16 -7.14 1.41 -10.68
N TYR A 17 -7.20 0.84 -9.49
CA TYR A 17 -6.85 -0.57 -9.28
C TYR A 17 -7.88 -1.48 -9.96
N ILE A 18 -7.40 -2.40 -10.79
CA ILE A 18 -8.24 -3.36 -11.52
C ILE A 18 -8.22 -4.70 -10.79
N LYS A 19 -9.34 -5.10 -10.20
CA LYS A 19 -9.46 -6.44 -9.58
C LYS A 19 -9.28 -7.52 -10.65
N ASP A 20 -8.44 -8.52 -10.36
CA ASP A 20 -8.14 -9.66 -11.25
C ASP A 20 -7.60 -9.25 -12.64
N GLY A 21 -7.09 -8.02 -12.76
CA GLY A 21 -6.60 -7.43 -14.00
C GLY A 21 -5.13 -7.03 -13.97
N ASN A 22 -4.70 -6.36 -15.04
CA ASN A 22 -3.31 -5.94 -15.20
C ASN A 22 -3.03 -4.60 -14.49
N ASN A 23 -2.44 -4.67 -13.29
CA ASN A 23 -1.97 -3.50 -12.54
C ASN A 23 -0.45 -3.27 -12.68
N SER A 24 0.20 -3.77 -13.73
CA SER A 24 1.66 -3.70 -13.87
C SER A 24 2.21 -2.27 -13.91
N ASN A 25 1.49 -1.33 -14.54
CA ASN A 25 1.89 0.07 -14.57
C ASN A 25 1.81 0.72 -13.18
N LEU A 26 0.69 0.52 -12.48
CA LEU A 26 0.49 0.98 -11.11
C LEU A 26 1.57 0.41 -10.17
N ARG A 27 1.90 -0.88 -10.32
CA ARG A 27 2.97 -1.54 -9.57
C ARG A 27 4.34 -0.86 -9.78
N LYS A 28 4.67 -0.50 -11.03
CA LYS A 28 5.92 0.20 -11.37
C LYS A 28 5.99 1.60 -10.76
N ILE A 29 4.88 2.35 -10.82
CA ILE A 29 4.79 3.70 -10.24
C ILE A 29 4.98 3.63 -8.72
N LEU A 30 4.22 2.76 -8.04
CA LEU A 30 4.33 2.57 -6.60
C LEU A 30 5.73 2.11 -6.17
N PHE A 31 6.35 1.19 -6.92
CA PHE A 31 7.72 0.76 -6.66
C PHE A 31 8.71 1.93 -6.70
N LYS A 32 8.61 2.79 -7.72
CA LYS A 32 9.48 3.97 -7.86
C LYS A 32 9.27 4.95 -6.72
N GLU A 33 8.03 5.27 -6.38
CA GLU A 33 7.69 6.22 -5.32
C GLU A 33 8.11 5.73 -3.93
N GLN A 34 7.96 4.42 -3.68
CA GLN A 34 8.42 3.78 -2.44
C GLN A 34 9.92 3.46 -2.45
N LYS A 35 10.67 3.92 -3.45
CA LYS A 35 12.12 3.68 -3.60
C LYS A 35 12.50 2.18 -3.54
N GLY A 36 11.58 1.32 -3.99
CA GLY A 36 11.73 -0.12 -4.00
C GLY A 36 11.56 -0.81 -2.64
N PHE A 37 11.14 -0.11 -1.58
CA PHE A 37 10.94 -0.70 -0.26
C PHE A 37 9.50 -1.20 -0.05
N CYS A 38 9.39 -2.31 0.67
CA CYS A 38 8.12 -2.87 1.14
C CYS A 38 7.50 -1.92 2.16
N SER A 39 6.21 -1.58 1.98
CA SER A 39 5.50 -0.67 2.90
C SER A 39 5.39 -1.17 4.34
N TYR A 40 5.41 -2.48 4.56
CA TYR A 40 5.24 -3.08 5.89
C TYR A 40 6.55 -3.34 6.61
N THR A 41 7.56 -3.82 5.89
CA THR A 41 8.81 -4.29 6.51
C THR A 41 9.99 -3.37 6.32
N GLU A 42 9.86 -2.34 5.47
CA GLU A 42 10.96 -1.44 5.11
C GLU A 42 12.19 -2.18 4.56
N THR A 43 12.00 -3.42 4.10
CA THR A 43 13.02 -4.19 3.39
C THR A 43 12.86 -3.99 1.89
N TYR A 44 13.99 -3.99 1.17
CA TYR A 44 13.98 -3.83 -0.27
C TYR A 44 13.21 -4.99 -0.94
N LEU A 45 12.38 -4.65 -1.93
CA LEU A 45 11.62 -5.57 -2.75
C LEU A 45 12.52 -6.06 -3.90
N GLY A 46 13.28 -7.11 -3.63
CA GLY A 46 14.25 -7.70 -4.54
C GLY A 46 13.62 -8.31 -5.79
N ARG A 47 14.46 -8.73 -6.74
CA ARG A 47 14.01 -9.36 -8.00
C ARG A 47 13.23 -10.64 -7.77
N THR A 48 13.64 -11.44 -6.79
CA THR A 48 13.02 -12.72 -6.42
C THR A 48 11.76 -12.55 -5.57
N ASP A 49 11.53 -11.36 -5.01
CA ASP A 49 10.32 -11.10 -4.21
C ASP A 49 9.09 -10.96 -5.11
N GLN A 50 8.05 -11.71 -4.78
CA GLN A 50 6.70 -11.45 -5.27
C GLN A 50 6.15 -10.19 -4.57
N LYS A 51 5.71 -9.22 -5.38
CA LYS A 51 5.29 -7.88 -4.93
C LYS A 51 3.82 -7.71 -5.25
N ASP A 52 3.02 -7.35 -4.25
CA ASP A 52 1.58 -7.12 -4.40
C ASP A 52 1.20 -5.71 -4.01
N ILE A 53 0.15 -5.21 -4.67
CA ILE A 53 -0.50 -3.97 -4.29
C ILE A 53 -1.48 -4.33 -3.18
N ASP A 54 -1.23 -3.82 -1.98
CA ASP A 54 -2.11 -3.94 -0.83
C ASP A 54 -2.99 -2.69 -0.69
N HIS A 55 -4.23 -2.93 -0.27
CA HIS A 55 -5.17 -1.90 0.19
C HIS A 55 -4.99 -1.68 1.69
N PHE A 56 -4.36 -0.58 2.08
CA PHE A 56 -4.00 -0.31 3.47
C PHE A 56 -5.19 -0.48 4.41
N ASN A 57 -6.25 0.31 4.18
CA ASN A 57 -7.52 0.16 4.88
C ASN A 57 -8.54 -0.55 3.95
N PRO A 58 -8.87 -1.83 4.21
CA PRO A 58 -9.81 -2.60 3.39
C PRO A 58 -11.29 -2.31 3.70
N SER A 59 -11.61 -1.63 4.82
CA SER A 59 -12.99 -1.32 5.24
C SER A 59 -13.61 -0.14 4.48
N LYS A 60 -12.80 0.62 3.73
CA LYS A 60 -13.30 1.67 2.83
C LYS A 60 -14.23 1.08 1.76
N ASN A 61 -15.19 1.89 1.30
CA ASN A 61 -16.02 1.54 0.15
C ASN A 61 -15.16 1.24 -1.08
N PHE A 62 -15.71 0.54 -2.08
CA PHE A 62 -14.94 0.07 -3.23
C PHE A 62 -14.16 1.18 -3.94
N VAL A 63 -14.76 2.35 -4.16
CA VAL A 63 -14.11 3.45 -4.87
C VAL A 63 -12.94 3.99 -4.06
N ASP A 64 -13.16 4.32 -2.78
CA ASP A 64 -12.12 4.91 -1.93
C ASP A 64 -11.02 3.93 -1.55
N ARG A 65 -11.38 2.64 -1.41
CA ARG A 65 -10.42 1.58 -1.16
C ARG A 65 -9.42 1.48 -2.31
N ASN A 66 -9.88 1.64 -3.55
CA ASN A 66 -9.06 1.50 -4.75
C ASN A 66 -8.34 2.79 -5.20
N LYS A 67 -8.43 3.88 -4.43
CA LYS A 67 -7.70 5.12 -4.71
C LYS A 67 -6.24 5.03 -4.28
N TYR A 68 -5.37 5.71 -5.03
CA TYR A 68 -3.93 5.80 -4.83
C TYR A 68 -3.44 5.93 -3.37
N LEU A 69 -4.09 6.78 -2.56
CA LEU A 69 -3.70 7.01 -1.16
C LEU A 69 -3.88 5.76 -0.28
N ASN A 70 -4.71 4.81 -0.68
CA ASN A 70 -4.93 3.56 0.05
C ASN A 70 -4.10 2.39 -0.53
N LEU A 71 -3.33 2.60 -1.61
CA LEU A 71 -2.63 1.54 -2.32
C LEU A 71 -1.14 1.57 -2.04
N PHE A 72 -0.56 0.46 -1.63
CA PHE A 72 0.86 0.34 -1.31
C PHE A 72 1.46 -0.92 -1.90
N LEU A 73 2.74 -0.87 -2.24
CA LEU A 73 3.47 -2.04 -2.67
C LEU A 73 4.13 -2.74 -1.49
N CYS A 74 3.86 -4.03 -1.32
CA CYS A 74 4.44 -4.84 -0.26
C CYS A 74 4.88 -6.23 -0.79
N LYS A 75 5.57 -7.01 0.04
CA LYS A 75 5.80 -8.43 -0.27
C LYS A 75 4.48 -9.20 -0.14
N ALA A 76 4.21 -10.08 -1.09
CA ALA A 76 2.98 -10.88 -1.15
C ALA A 76 2.69 -11.67 0.13
N GLN A 77 3.73 -12.14 0.83
CA GLN A 77 3.60 -12.83 2.12
C GLN A 77 2.82 -11.98 3.13
N TRP A 78 3.21 -10.72 3.34
CA TRP A 78 2.59 -9.87 4.34
C TRP A 78 1.17 -9.42 3.96
N ASN A 79 0.91 -9.22 2.67
CA ASN A 79 -0.45 -8.97 2.18
C ASN A 79 -1.40 -10.13 2.54
N ARG A 80 -0.93 -11.38 2.35
CA ARG A 80 -1.67 -12.59 2.70
C ARG A 80 -1.75 -12.83 4.21
N GLU A 81 -0.74 -12.44 4.98
CA GLU A 81 -0.82 -12.53 6.44
C GLU A 81 -1.88 -11.58 7.01
N LYS A 82 -1.97 -10.36 6.44
CA LYS A 82 -3.02 -9.38 6.73
C LYS A 82 -4.39 -9.87 6.29
N SER A 83 -4.56 -10.26 5.03
CA SER A 83 -5.81 -10.83 4.48
C SER A 83 -7.06 -10.07 4.99
N ASP A 84 -7.92 -10.80 5.70
CA ASP A 84 -9.18 -10.43 6.33
C ASP A 84 -9.03 -10.11 7.82
N LYS A 85 -7.81 -10.11 8.34
CA LYS A 85 -7.49 -9.91 9.76
C LYS A 85 -7.30 -8.44 10.14
N TRP A 86 -7.72 -7.50 9.29
CA TRP A 86 -7.59 -6.06 9.55
C TRP A 86 -8.11 -5.66 10.93
N ASP A 87 -9.25 -6.22 11.33
CA ASP A 87 -9.90 -5.93 12.62
C ASP A 87 -9.06 -6.40 13.82
N ASN A 88 -8.23 -7.44 13.65
CA ASN A 88 -7.36 -7.95 14.72
C ASN A 88 -6.16 -7.05 15.03
N PHE A 89 -5.85 -6.11 14.14
CA PHE A 89 -4.68 -5.22 14.27
C PHE A 89 -5.06 -3.79 14.67
N GLN A 90 -6.35 -3.52 14.92
CA GLN A 90 -6.81 -2.19 15.31
C GLN A 90 -6.43 -1.87 16.76
N PRO A 91 -6.14 -0.58 17.08
CA PRO A 91 -6.05 0.55 16.14
C PRO A 91 -4.70 0.58 15.41
N VAL A 92 -4.71 0.87 14.10
CA VAL A 92 -3.49 0.93 13.28
C VAL A 92 -3.03 2.38 13.12
N LEU A 93 -1.71 2.60 13.14
CA LEU A 93 -1.13 3.91 12.90
C LEU A 93 -1.37 4.39 11.47
N SER A 94 -1.68 5.68 11.31
CA SER A 94 -1.75 6.29 9.98
C SER A 94 -0.39 6.18 9.26
N PRO A 95 -0.34 5.72 8.00
CA PRO A 95 0.92 5.62 7.26
C PRO A 95 1.48 7.00 6.85
N PHE A 96 0.73 8.08 7.11
CA PHE A 96 1.06 9.44 6.68
C PHE A 96 1.52 10.35 7.82
N ASN A 97 1.40 9.91 9.07
CA ASN A 97 1.73 10.74 10.24
C ASN A 97 2.86 10.09 11.03
N ASP A 98 3.82 10.92 11.43
CA ASP A 98 5.04 10.50 12.15
C ASP A 98 4.92 10.71 13.66
N ASP A 99 3.84 11.34 14.11
CA ASP A 99 3.61 11.65 15.51
C ASP A 99 3.16 10.43 16.33
N PHE A 100 2.79 9.32 15.66
CA PHE A 100 2.21 8.14 16.28
C PHE A 100 0.89 8.38 17.04
N GLU A 101 0.35 9.59 16.97
CA GLU A 101 -0.87 10.00 17.66
C GLU A 101 -2.10 9.68 16.82
N THR A 102 -1.96 9.74 15.49
CA THR A 102 -3.08 9.49 14.58
C THR A 102 -3.25 8.00 14.29
N LYS A 103 -4.37 7.46 14.77
CA LYS A 103 -4.79 6.08 14.53
C LYS A 103 -6.04 6.03 13.66
N ILE A 104 -6.19 4.94 12.92
CA ILE A 104 -7.31 4.63 12.01
C ILE A 104 -7.94 3.32 12.50
#